data_AF-A0A9D0VHZ0-F1
#
_entry.id   AF-A0A9D0VHZ0-F1
#
_cell.length_a   1.000
_cell.length_b   1.000
_cell.length_c   1.000
_cell.angle_alpha   90.00
_cell.angle_beta   90.00
_cell.angle_gamma   90.00
#
_symmetry.space_group_name_H-M   'P 1'
#
loop_
_entity.id
_entity.type
_entity.pdbx_description
1 polymer ?
#
loop_
_entity_poly.entity_id
_entity_poly.type
_entity_poly.pdbx_seq_one_letter_code
_entity_poly.pdbx_strand_id
1 'polypeptide(L)'
;MTDMCRYDQHLRPDHETLARRLDAFIREYGLHTDLPRWADVEIYPQFRDRPQIRPIDHPAYPQLAFLERQARKVKFPAPPDVDQEIRVFLRDPGWVHQRGALEKLMVKNPHWSAAPFLERLPSGTRAWWQFWGGDEPSSDAILAILAILSARPCDEVEERAEQLCRHTDPEIACAAELLLRRIVA
;
A
#
# COMPACT_ATOMS: atom_id res chain seq x y z
N MET A 1 -13.45 12.81 36.38
CA MET A 1 -12.11 13.42 36.15
C MET A 1 -11.45 13.96 37.42
N THR A 2 -12.17 14.05 38.55
CA THR A 2 -11.65 14.59 39.83
C THR A 2 -10.59 13.73 40.51
N ASP A 3 -10.36 12.50 40.02
CA ASP A 3 -9.41 11.53 40.54
C ASP A 3 -7.99 11.67 39.99
N MET A 4 -7.83 12.32 38.82
CA MET A 4 -6.53 12.64 38.22
C MET A 4 -5.70 13.60 39.08
N CYS A 5 -6.36 14.50 39.80
CA CYS A 5 -5.73 15.53 40.63
C CYS A 5 -5.68 15.17 42.12
N ARG A 6 -5.79 13.87 42.48
CA ARG A 6 -5.68 13.46 43.89
C ARG A 6 -4.28 13.70 44.41
N TYR A 7 -4.19 14.25 45.62
CA TYR A 7 -2.93 14.51 46.30
C TYR A 7 -2.11 13.22 46.44
N ASP A 8 -2.76 12.14 46.91
CA ASP A 8 -2.18 10.81 47.03
C ASP A 8 -1.91 10.15 45.67
N GLN A 9 -0.63 9.90 45.38
CA GLN A 9 -0.17 9.32 44.10
C GLN A 9 -0.75 7.94 43.80
N HIS A 10 -0.90 7.08 44.82
CA HIS A 10 -1.42 5.71 44.67
C HIS A 10 -2.93 5.65 44.36
N LEU A 11 -3.65 6.76 44.55
CA LEU A 11 -5.06 6.89 44.19
C LEU A 11 -5.27 7.48 42.80
N ARG A 12 -4.20 7.91 42.13
CA ARG A 12 -4.27 8.37 40.74
C ARG A 12 -4.37 7.15 39.83
N PRO A 13 -5.22 7.18 38.80
CA PRO A 13 -5.26 6.10 37.82
C PRO A 13 -3.90 5.98 37.15
N ASP A 14 -3.48 4.74 36.89
CA ASP A 14 -2.33 4.48 36.04
C ASP A 14 -2.63 4.83 34.58
N HIS A 15 -1.58 4.82 33.76
CA HIS A 15 -1.68 5.20 32.35
C HIS A 15 -2.64 4.28 31.58
N GLU A 16 -2.64 2.98 31.88
CA GLU A 16 -3.50 2.01 31.22
C GLU A 16 -4.99 2.23 31.55
N THR A 17 -5.29 2.52 32.80
CA THR A 17 -6.65 2.84 33.25
C THR A 17 -7.13 4.16 32.65
N LEU A 18 -6.25 5.16 32.54
CA LEU A 18 -6.57 6.43 31.90
C LEU A 18 -6.87 6.26 30.40
N ALA A 19 -6.02 5.53 29.68
CA ALA A 19 -6.20 5.27 28.26
C ALA A 19 -7.53 4.55 27.99
N ARG A 20 -7.87 3.50 28.77
CA ARG A 20 -9.16 2.80 28.64
C ARG A 20 -10.36 3.71 28.88
N ARG A 21 -10.28 4.63 29.84
CA ARG A 21 -11.37 5.58 30.12
C ARG A 21 -11.53 6.59 28.98
N LEU A 22 -10.43 7.06 28.40
CA LEU A 22 -10.47 7.95 27.23
C LEU A 22 -11.07 7.23 26.02
N ASP A 23 -10.66 5.99 25.75
CA ASP A 23 -11.23 5.18 24.66
C ASP A 23 -12.73 4.94 24.85
N ALA A 24 -13.16 4.62 26.07
CA ALA A 24 -14.57 4.46 26.40
C ALA A 24 -15.37 5.75 26.15
N PHE A 25 -14.82 6.89 26.58
CA PHE A 25 -15.42 8.20 26.36
C PHE A 25 -15.50 8.56 24.87
N ILE A 26 -14.43 8.35 24.09
CA ILE A 26 -14.41 8.59 22.65
C ILE A 26 -15.50 7.76 21.95
N ARG A 27 -15.66 6.49 22.33
CA ARG A 27 -16.71 5.61 21.77
C ARG A 27 -18.12 6.01 22.19
N GLU A 28 -18.34 6.31 23.46
CA GLU A 28 -19.64 6.67 24.03
C GLU A 28 -20.21 7.93 23.35
N TYR A 29 -19.35 8.91 23.09
CA TYR A 29 -19.73 10.19 22.49
C TYR A 29 -19.55 10.22 20.96
N GLY A 30 -19.17 9.09 20.34
CA GLY A 30 -18.98 9.01 18.88
C GLY A 30 -17.93 10.00 18.36
N LEU A 31 -16.91 10.31 19.16
CA LEU A 31 -15.87 11.25 18.77
C LEU A 31 -14.97 10.60 17.72
N HIS A 32 -14.80 11.29 16.59
CA HIS A 32 -13.87 10.89 15.55
C HIS A 32 -12.72 11.89 15.49
N THR A 33 -11.48 11.37 15.44
CA THR A 33 -10.29 12.19 15.23
C THR A 33 -10.21 12.58 13.77
N ASP A 34 -10.64 13.80 13.45
CA ASP A 34 -10.50 14.39 12.12
C ASP A 34 -9.23 15.23 12.05
N LEU A 35 -8.09 14.54 11.91
CA LEU A 35 -6.78 15.18 11.81
C LEU A 35 -6.68 16.13 10.60
N PRO A 36 -7.21 15.81 9.40
CA PRO A 36 -7.22 16.74 8.28
C PRO A 36 -7.95 18.04 8.60
N ARG A 37 -9.17 17.96 9.13
CA ARG A 37 -9.94 19.17 9.49
C ARG A 37 -9.27 19.97 10.60
N TRP A 38 -8.71 19.29 11.60
CA TRP A 38 -7.97 19.97 12.66
C TRP A 38 -6.74 20.71 12.10
N ALA A 39 -6.01 20.09 11.17
CA ALA A 39 -4.89 20.74 10.50
C ALA A 39 -5.33 21.98 9.71
N ASP A 40 -6.47 21.92 9.00
CA ASP A 40 -7.01 23.05 8.25
C ASP A 40 -7.48 24.21 9.15
N VAL A 41 -8.03 23.89 10.32
CA VAL A 41 -8.57 24.90 11.26
C VAL A 41 -7.49 25.51 12.15
N GLU A 42 -6.58 24.69 12.69
CA GLU A 42 -5.63 25.12 13.72
C GLU A 42 -4.23 25.37 13.16
N ILE A 43 -3.74 24.50 12.27
CA ILE A 43 -2.37 24.58 11.78
C ILE A 43 -2.29 25.55 10.60
N TYR A 44 -3.06 25.31 9.54
CA TYR A 44 -2.95 26.05 8.28
C TYR A 44 -3.01 27.58 8.44
N PRO A 45 -3.88 28.17 9.29
CA PRO A 45 -3.89 29.62 9.48
C PRO A 45 -2.59 30.19 10.04
N GLN A 46 -1.85 29.43 10.84
CA GLN A 46 -0.55 29.86 11.39
C GLN A 46 0.54 29.93 10.31
N PHE A 47 0.36 29.22 9.19
CA PHE A 47 1.31 29.16 8.09
C PHE A 47 0.82 29.87 6.83
N ARG A 48 -0.45 30.29 6.77
CA ARG A 48 -1.06 30.94 5.60
C ARG A 48 -0.27 32.17 5.13
N ASP A 49 0.14 33.00 6.07
CA ASP A 49 0.86 34.26 5.78
C ASP A 49 2.38 34.11 5.90
N ARG A 50 2.87 32.88 6.14
CA ARG A 50 4.30 32.66 6.30
C ARG A 50 4.97 32.78 4.93
N PRO A 51 5.94 33.69 4.76
CA PRO A 51 6.65 33.80 3.49
C PRO A 51 7.36 32.47 3.20
N GLN A 52 7.15 31.93 2.00
CA GLN A 52 7.92 30.79 1.50
C GLN A 52 9.33 31.27 1.17
N ILE A 53 10.22 31.17 2.15
CA ILE A 53 11.64 31.49 1.99
C ILE A 53 12.37 30.19 1.64
N ARG A 54 13.30 30.24 0.69
CA ARG A 54 14.14 29.06 0.39
C ARG A 54 14.90 28.70 1.67
N PRO A 55 15.09 27.40 1.99
CA PRO A 55 15.76 27.01 3.24
C PRO A 55 17.07 27.74 3.48
N ILE A 56 17.90 27.91 2.45
CA ILE A 56 19.20 28.61 2.50
C ILE A 56 19.12 30.08 2.91
N ASP A 57 18.00 30.73 2.63
CA ASP A 57 17.77 32.15 2.92
C ASP A 57 17.15 32.37 4.32
N HIS A 58 16.82 31.28 5.05
CA HIS A 58 16.22 31.38 6.38
C HIS A 58 17.29 31.80 7.42
N PRO A 59 17.00 32.74 8.35
CA PRO A 59 18.00 33.24 9.31
C PRO A 59 18.55 32.15 10.24
N ALA A 60 17.77 31.12 10.55
CA ALA A 60 18.21 29.97 11.33
C ALA A 60 18.96 28.88 10.51
N TYR A 61 19.08 29.05 9.19
CA TYR A 61 19.68 28.04 8.32
C TYR A 61 21.13 27.66 8.70
N PRO A 62 22.03 28.58 9.10
CA PRO A 62 23.39 28.19 9.51
C PRO A 62 23.41 27.18 10.66
N GLN A 63 22.43 27.26 11.56
CA GLN A 63 22.28 26.34 12.70
C GLN A 63 21.73 24.98 12.27
N LEU A 64 21.00 24.91 11.16
CA LEU A 64 20.39 23.67 10.62
C LEU A 64 21.17 23.09 9.44
N ALA A 65 22.17 23.80 8.90
CA ALA A 65 22.95 23.39 7.74
C ALA A 65 23.71 22.07 7.97
N PHE A 66 23.96 21.67 9.22
CA PHE A 66 24.53 20.37 9.54
C PHE A 66 23.55 19.22 9.25
N LEU A 67 22.24 19.43 9.38
CA LEU A 67 21.21 18.44 9.05
C LEU A 67 21.20 18.17 7.54
N GLU A 68 21.36 19.20 6.70
CA GLU A 68 21.50 18.97 5.26
C GLU A 68 22.82 18.26 4.92
N ARG A 69 23.92 18.63 5.58
CA ARG A 69 25.22 17.95 5.39
C ARG A 69 25.18 16.49 5.86
N GLN A 70 24.40 16.18 6.89
CA GLN A 70 24.15 14.81 7.34
C GLN A 70 23.14 14.09 6.46
N ALA A 71 22.07 14.74 6.00
CA ALA A 71 21.09 14.18 5.07
C ALA A 71 21.72 13.81 3.72
N ARG A 72 22.68 14.61 3.22
CA ARG A 72 23.48 14.25 2.04
C ARG A 72 24.39 13.04 2.26
N LYS A 73 24.74 12.72 3.52
CA LYS A 73 25.54 11.55 3.89
C LYS A 73 24.68 10.32 4.14
N VAL A 74 23.47 10.51 4.67
CA VAL A 74 22.46 9.47 4.80
C VAL A 74 21.81 9.29 3.43
N LYS A 75 22.47 8.52 2.56
CA LYS A 75 21.76 7.86 1.47
C LYS A 75 20.77 6.91 2.16
N PHE A 76 19.52 7.36 2.32
CA PHE A 76 18.45 6.40 2.49
C PHE A 76 18.57 5.44 1.30
N PRO A 77 18.69 4.12 1.52
CA PRO A 77 18.65 3.20 0.40
C PRO A 77 17.38 3.54 -0.37
N ALA A 78 17.49 3.71 -1.69
CA ALA A 78 16.30 3.75 -2.53
C ALA A 78 15.43 2.56 -2.11
N PRO A 79 14.11 2.74 -1.95
CA PRO A 79 13.23 1.63 -1.65
C PRO A 79 13.61 0.47 -2.58
N PRO A 80 13.80 -0.76 -2.06
CA PRO A 80 14.13 -1.88 -2.91
C PRO A 80 13.16 -1.91 -4.09
N ASP A 81 13.66 -2.22 -5.29
CA ASP A 81 12.81 -2.34 -6.47
C ASP A 81 12.04 -3.67 -6.36
N VAL A 82 11.01 -3.63 -5.53
CA VAL A 82 10.18 -4.78 -5.17
C VAL A 82 9.51 -5.35 -6.41
N ASP A 83 9.12 -4.50 -7.36
CA ASP A 83 8.54 -4.93 -8.61
C ASP A 83 9.55 -5.70 -9.45
N GLN A 84 10.82 -5.27 -9.48
CA GLN A 84 11.88 -6.06 -10.13
C GLN A 84 12.14 -7.40 -9.44
N GLU A 85 12.10 -7.45 -8.10
CA GLU A 85 12.20 -8.71 -7.37
C GLU A 85 11.00 -9.64 -7.68
N ILE A 86 9.78 -9.10 -7.75
CA ILE A 86 8.58 -9.85 -8.15
C ILE A 86 8.72 -10.33 -9.60
N ARG A 87 9.17 -9.49 -10.54
CA ARG A 87 9.41 -9.91 -11.94
C ARG A 87 10.41 -11.07 -12.01
N VAL A 88 11.49 -11.01 -11.24
CA VAL A 88 12.48 -12.09 -11.18
C VAL A 88 11.86 -13.34 -10.59
N PHE A 89 11.05 -13.22 -9.53
CA PHE A 89 10.36 -14.35 -8.92
C PHE A 89 9.38 -15.03 -9.88
N LEU A 90 8.56 -14.24 -10.60
CA LEU A 90 7.60 -14.72 -11.58
C LEU A 90 8.26 -15.27 -12.86
N ARG A 91 9.59 -15.22 -13.01
CA ARG A 91 10.34 -15.92 -14.08
C ARG A 91 10.58 -17.39 -13.83
N ASP A 92 10.50 -17.84 -12.59
CA ASP A 92 10.59 -19.28 -12.31
C ASP A 92 9.25 -19.96 -12.69
N PRO A 93 9.22 -20.89 -13.66
CA PRO A 93 7.97 -21.59 -14.02
C PRO A 93 7.34 -22.38 -12.86
N GLY A 94 8.12 -22.70 -11.82
CA GLY A 94 7.63 -23.34 -10.60
C GLY A 94 7.17 -22.39 -9.50
N TRP A 95 7.10 -21.07 -9.75
CA TRP A 95 6.81 -20.06 -8.73
C TRP A 95 5.49 -20.30 -7.99
N VAL A 96 4.50 -20.93 -8.65
CA VAL A 96 3.18 -21.23 -8.07
C VAL A 96 3.31 -22.15 -6.84
N HIS A 97 4.24 -23.12 -6.88
CA HIS A 97 4.53 -23.98 -5.72
C HIS A 97 5.23 -23.23 -4.58
N GLN A 98 5.82 -22.08 -4.87
CA GLN A 98 6.52 -21.20 -3.93
C GLN A 98 5.69 -19.96 -3.57
N ARG A 99 4.36 -19.98 -3.79
CA ARG A 99 3.47 -18.84 -3.50
C ARG A 99 3.64 -18.23 -2.10
N GLY A 100 3.89 -19.06 -1.08
CA GLY A 100 4.14 -18.57 0.28
C GLY A 100 5.41 -17.71 0.42
N ALA A 101 6.39 -17.85 -0.46
CA ALA A 101 7.56 -16.99 -0.51
C ALA A 101 7.24 -15.63 -1.15
N LEU A 102 6.43 -15.62 -2.21
CA LEU A 102 5.92 -14.41 -2.84
C LEU A 102 5.06 -13.59 -1.87
N GLU A 103 4.16 -14.24 -1.13
CA GLU A 103 3.34 -13.57 -0.10
C GLU A 103 4.20 -12.94 0.99
N LYS A 104 5.26 -13.63 1.46
CA LYS A 104 6.21 -13.05 2.41
C LYS A 104 6.96 -11.84 1.83
N LEU A 105 7.33 -11.88 0.55
CA LEU A 105 7.99 -10.77 -0.15
C LEU A 105 7.06 -9.55 -0.25
N MET A 106 5.78 -9.78 -0.57
CA MET A 106 4.76 -8.74 -0.65
C MET A 106 4.42 -8.14 0.73
N VAL A 107 4.35 -8.96 1.78
CA VAL A 107 4.09 -8.49 3.16
C VAL A 107 5.24 -7.64 3.70
N LYS A 108 6.49 -8.01 3.39
CA LYS A 108 7.67 -7.21 3.77
C LYS A 108 7.73 -5.86 3.06
N ASN A 109 7.10 -5.76 1.90
CA ASN A 109 7.22 -4.62 1.02
C ASN A 109 5.84 -4.10 0.57
N PRO A 110 5.10 -3.38 1.42
CA PRO A 110 3.72 -2.95 1.13
C PRO A 110 3.58 -1.93 -0.01
N HIS A 111 4.65 -1.61 -0.74
CA HIS A 111 4.67 -0.65 -1.84
C HIS A 111 4.74 -1.29 -3.24
N TRP A 112 4.58 -2.61 -3.36
CA TRP A 112 4.52 -3.32 -4.65
C TRP A 112 3.34 -2.83 -5.52
N SER A 113 3.52 -2.86 -6.83
CA SER A 113 2.49 -2.48 -7.82
C SER A 113 1.87 -3.68 -8.54
N ALA A 114 0.74 -3.47 -9.22
CA ALA A 114 0.09 -4.51 -10.03
C ALA A 114 0.84 -4.83 -11.33
N ALA A 115 1.72 -3.93 -11.80
CA ALA A 115 2.43 -4.04 -13.06
C ALA A 115 3.15 -5.39 -13.30
N PRO A 116 3.99 -5.92 -12.39
CA PRO A 116 4.69 -7.18 -12.62
C PRO A 116 3.75 -8.38 -12.81
N PHE A 117 2.56 -8.34 -12.23
CA PHE A 117 1.53 -9.36 -12.37
C PHE A 117 0.78 -9.23 -13.69
N LEU A 118 0.45 -8.00 -14.08
CA LEU A 118 -0.20 -7.69 -15.37
C LEU A 118 0.70 -8.03 -16.56
N GLU A 119 2.02 -7.86 -16.43
CA GLU A 119 3.00 -8.27 -17.45
C GLU A 119 2.95 -9.79 -17.72
N ARG A 120 2.56 -10.59 -16.72
CA ARG A 120 2.48 -12.05 -16.82
C ARG A 120 1.13 -12.56 -17.31
N LEU A 121 0.05 -11.83 -17.14
CA LEU A 121 -1.26 -12.24 -17.64
C LEU A 121 -1.30 -12.19 -19.17
N PRO A 122 -1.94 -13.17 -19.84
CA PRO A 122 -2.12 -13.09 -21.28
C PRO A 122 -2.94 -11.85 -21.64
N SER A 123 -2.53 -11.14 -22.67
CA SER A 123 -3.34 -10.10 -23.31
C SER A 123 -4.34 -10.75 -24.26
N GLY A 124 -5.61 -10.33 -24.22
CA GLY A 124 -6.72 -11.00 -24.91
C GLY A 124 -6.52 -11.21 -26.42
N THR A 125 -7.06 -12.34 -26.91
CA THR A 125 -7.05 -12.84 -28.31
C THR A 125 -5.69 -12.82 -28.99
N ARG A 126 -4.79 -13.72 -28.58
CA ARG A 126 -3.54 -13.97 -29.29
C ARG A 126 -3.77 -14.72 -30.60
N ALA A 127 -3.03 -14.32 -31.62
CA ALA A 127 -3.09 -14.93 -32.94
C ALA A 127 -2.46 -16.34 -32.89
N TRP A 128 -3.02 -17.28 -33.64
CA TRP A 128 -2.68 -18.72 -33.65
C TRP A 128 -1.18 -19.06 -33.81
N TRP A 129 -0.36 -18.14 -34.34
CA TRP A 129 1.09 -18.31 -34.50
C TRP A 129 1.91 -18.06 -33.23
N GLN A 130 1.32 -17.46 -32.17
CA GLN A 130 1.99 -17.24 -30.88
C GLN A 130 2.15 -18.53 -30.05
N PHE A 131 1.55 -19.63 -30.50
CA PHE A 131 1.73 -20.99 -29.95
C PHE A 131 3.18 -21.51 -29.99
N TRP A 132 4.04 -20.99 -30.89
CA TRP A 132 5.41 -21.49 -31.11
C TRP A 132 6.50 -20.76 -30.32
N GLY A 133 6.18 -19.63 -29.67
CA GLY A 133 7.15 -18.79 -28.94
C GLY A 133 6.88 -18.85 -27.45
N GLY A 134 7.36 -19.91 -26.80
CA GLY A 134 7.06 -20.23 -25.40
C GLY A 134 7.39 -19.12 -24.40
N ASP A 135 6.44 -18.91 -23.48
CA ASP A 135 6.57 -18.77 -22.02
C ASP A 135 5.16 -18.48 -21.48
N GLU A 136 4.18 -19.30 -21.89
CA GLU A 136 2.79 -19.09 -21.50
C GLU A 136 2.61 -19.58 -20.06
N PRO A 137 2.14 -18.72 -19.13
CA PRO A 137 1.88 -19.14 -17.77
C PRO A 137 0.83 -20.26 -17.76
N SER A 138 1.03 -21.26 -16.91
CA SER A 138 0.01 -22.30 -16.69
C SER A 138 -1.30 -21.68 -16.21
N SER A 139 -2.44 -22.35 -16.45
CA SER A 139 -3.74 -21.89 -15.93
C SER A 139 -3.69 -21.64 -14.41
N ASP A 140 -3.00 -22.50 -13.65
CA ASP A 140 -2.77 -22.32 -12.21
C ASP A 140 -2.04 -21.00 -11.88
N ALA A 141 -1.04 -20.63 -12.67
CA ALA A 141 -0.31 -19.38 -12.50
C ALA A 141 -1.21 -18.17 -12.78
N ILE A 142 -2.03 -18.25 -13.83
CA ILE A 142 -2.99 -17.19 -14.18
C ILE A 142 -4.02 -17.00 -13.06
N LEU A 143 -4.61 -18.10 -12.58
CA LEU A 143 -5.58 -18.07 -11.47
C LEU A 143 -4.96 -17.52 -10.18
N ALA A 144 -3.71 -17.91 -9.87
CA ALA A 144 -2.99 -17.39 -8.71
C ALA A 144 -2.73 -15.88 -8.82
N ILE A 145 -2.39 -15.38 -10.01
CA ILE A 145 -2.20 -13.94 -10.26
C ILE A 145 -3.52 -13.18 -10.09
N LEU A 146 -4.62 -13.68 -10.67
CA LEU A 146 -5.95 -13.05 -10.52
C LEU A 146 -6.37 -12.97 -9.04
N ALA A 147 -6.12 -14.03 -8.27
CA ALA A 147 -6.39 -14.03 -6.84
C ALA A 147 -5.56 -12.96 -6.09
N ILE A 148 -4.29 -12.76 -6.46
CA ILE A 148 -3.43 -11.72 -5.89
C ILE A 148 -3.94 -10.32 -6.25
N LEU A 149 -4.27 -10.09 -7.52
CA LEU A 149 -4.75 -8.79 -8.01
C LEU A 149 -6.09 -8.37 -7.38
N SER A 150 -6.91 -9.32 -6.94
CA SER A 150 -8.15 -9.02 -6.20
C SER A 150 -7.93 -8.21 -4.91
N ALA A 151 -6.72 -8.22 -4.35
CA ALA A 151 -6.37 -7.43 -3.16
C ALA A 151 -5.97 -5.98 -3.47
N ARG A 152 -5.70 -5.64 -4.74
CA ARG A 152 -5.36 -4.28 -5.19
C ARG A 152 -6.04 -3.97 -6.53
N PRO A 153 -7.31 -3.53 -6.50
CA PRO A 153 -7.98 -3.06 -7.71
C PRO A 153 -7.32 -1.77 -8.21
N CYS A 154 -7.13 -1.68 -9.52
CA CYS A 154 -6.80 -0.46 -10.26
C CYS A 154 -7.34 -0.57 -11.69
N ASP A 155 -7.41 0.55 -12.40
CA ASP A 155 -7.98 0.64 -13.75
C ASP A 155 -7.34 -0.36 -14.73
N GLU A 156 -6.01 -0.55 -14.65
CA GLU A 156 -5.28 -1.52 -15.51
C GLU A 156 -5.64 -2.98 -15.20
N VAL A 157 -5.98 -3.29 -13.94
CA VAL A 157 -6.43 -4.63 -13.52
C VAL A 157 -7.85 -4.88 -14.00
N GLU A 158 -8.72 -3.88 -13.94
CA GLU A 158 -10.08 -3.96 -14.49
C GLU A 158 -10.05 -4.21 -16.00
N GLU A 159 -9.31 -3.39 -16.75
CA GLU A 159 -9.16 -3.55 -18.21
C GLU A 159 -8.63 -4.94 -18.57
N ARG A 160 -7.62 -5.44 -17.82
CA ARG A 160 -7.08 -6.77 -18.06
C ARG A 160 -8.09 -7.87 -17.74
N ALA A 161 -8.86 -7.73 -16.68
CA ALA A 161 -9.88 -8.71 -16.29
C ALA A 161 -11.04 -8.75 -17.31
N GLU A 162 -11.46 -7.61 -17.86
CA GLU A 162 -12.44 -7.56 -18.95
C GLU A 162 -11.96 -8.35 -20.19
N GLN A 163 -10.68 -8.25 -20.53
CA GLN A 163 -10.09 -9.02 -21.63
C GLN A 163 -10.08 -10.53 -21.33
N LEU A 164 -9.76 -10.92 -20.09
CA LEU A 164 -9.70 -12.31 -19.66
C LEU A 164 -11.07 -12.98 -19.54
N CYS A 165 -12.17 -12.22 -19.42
CA CYS A 165 -13.52 -12.77 -19.50
C CYS A 165 -13.81 -13.47 -20.85
N ARG A 166 -13.04 -13.15 -21.90
CA ARG A 166 -13.13 -13.78 -23.23
C ARG A 166 -12.11 -14.90 -23.46
N HIS A 167 -11.43 -15.34 -22.41
CA HIS A 167 -10.41 -16.39 -22.50
C HIS A 167 -11.02 -17.75 -22.85
N THR A 168 -10.28 -18.59 -23.58
CA THR A 168 -10.76 -19.92 -24.02
C THR A 168 -10.95 -20.89 -22.85
N ASP A 169 -10.16 -20.73 -21.80
CA ASP A 169 -10.26 -21.50 -20.55
C ASP A 169 -11.42 -20.96 -19.67
N PRO A 170 -12.45 -21.78 -19.38
CA PRO A 170 -13.62 -21.35 -18.62
C PRO A 170 -13.29 -21.01 -17.16
N GLU A 171 -12.25 -21.60 -16.56
CA GLU A 171 -11.87 -21.32 -15.18
C GLU A 171 -11.27 -19.91 -15.06
N ILE A 172 -10.42 -19.54 -16.03
CA ILE A 172 -9.82 -18.21 -16.12
C ILE A 172 -10.90 -17.14 -16.38
N ALA A 173 -11.83 -17.41 -17.31
CA ALA A 173 -12.93 -16.50 -17.60
C ALA A 173 -13.82 -16.27 -16.36
N CYS A 174 -14.18 -17.35 -15.66
CA CYS A 174 -14.96 -17.28 -14.42
C CYS A 174 -14.21 -16.50 -13.31
N ALA A 175 -12.91 -16.74 -13.14
CA ALA A 175 -12.10 -16.02 -12.16
C ALA A 175 -11.99 -14.52 -12.48
N ALA A 176 -11.88 -14.16 -13.76
CA ALA A 176 -11.87 -12.77 -14.20
C ALA A 176 -13.22 -12.07 -13.94
N GLU A 177 -14.34 -12.74 -14.22
CA GLU A 177 -15.68 -12.22 -13.89
C GLU A 177 -15.86 -12.00 -12.39
N LEU A 178 -15.40 -12.94 -11.55
CA LEU A 178 -15.46 -12.81 -10.09
C LEU A 178 -14.63 -11.62 -9.60
N LEU A 179 -13.46 -11.39 -10.21
CA LEU A 179 -12.63 -10.24 -9.90
C LEU A 179 -13.36 -8.94 -10.25
N LEU A 180 -13.91 -8.81 -11.46
CA LEU A 180 -14.67 -7.61 -11.87
C LEU A 180 -15.85 -7.32 -10.94
N ARG A 181 -16.62 -8.34 -10.57
CA ARG A 181 -17.74 -8.17 -9.62
C ARG A 181 -17.28 -7.64 -8.26
N ARG A 182 -16.07 -7.97 -7.84
CA ARG A 182 -15.50 -7.52 -6.57
C ARG A 182 -14.90 -6.11 -6.65
N ILE A 183 -14.46 -5.67 -7.81
CA ILE A 183 -13.99 -4.28 -8.03
C ILE A 183 -15.18 -3.30 -8.02
N VAL A 184 -16.30 -3.72 -8.59
CA VAL A 184 -17.51 -2.88 -8.75
C VAL A 184 -18.37 -2.82 -7.47
N ALA A 185 -18.18 -3.74 -6.51
CA ALA A 185 -18.95 -3.83 -5.27
C ALA A 185 -18.35 -2.99 -4.13
#